data_AF-A0A0U2NNX0-F1
#
_entry.id   AF-A0A0U2NNX0-F1
#
_cell.length_a   1.000
_cell.length_b   1.000
_cell.length_c   1.000
_cell.angle_alpha   90.00
_cell.angle_beta   90.00
_cell.angle_gamma   90.00
#
_symmetry.space_group_name_H-M   'P 1'
#
loop_
_entity.id
_entity.type
_entity.pdbx_description
1 polymer ?
#
loop_
_entity_poly.entity_id
_entity_poly.type
_entity_poly.pdbx_seq_one_letter_code
_entity_poly.pdbx_strand_id
1 'polypeptide(L)'
;MSKYYDVTFHELSGKSVVKREIISDKDPFKVWEDACVSFTNDVFNIRVNEEDFVTLNRRFVVRVDVQEVDGPVDKKIKRHDEIMGVVNTLSNMGF
;
A
#
# COMPACT_ATOMS: atom_id res chain seq x y z
N MET A 1 -8.32 13.02 8.29
CA MET A 1 -8.89 12.58 7.01
C MET A 1 -8.05 11.39 6.62
N SER A 2 -8.66 10.22 6.56
CA SER A 2 -7.92 8.96 6.43
C SER A 2 -7.22 8.94 5.07
N LYS A 3 -5.95 8.55 5.08
CA LYS A 3 -5.10 8.44 3.88
C LYS A 3 -4.89 6.98 3.55
N TYR A 4 -4.55 6.72 2.29
CA TYR A 4 -4.21 5.38 1.84
C TYR A 4 -2.71 5.22 1.79
N TYR A 5 -2.23 4.05 2.21
CA TYR A 5 -0.81 3.75 2.24
C TYR A 5 -0.53 2.34 1.73
N ASP A 6 0.59 2.21 1.03
CA ASP A 6 1.23 0.92 0.81
C ASP A 6 2.34 0.74 1.87
N VAL A 7 2.32 -0.40 2.56
CA VAL A 7 3.29 -0.75 3.59
C VAL A 7 4.07 -1.98 3.16
N THR A 8 5.40 -1.90 3.17
CA THR A 8 6.28 -3.03 2.83
C THR A 8 7.18 -3.38 4.00
N PHE A 9 7.12 -4.64 4.43
CA PHE A 9 7.99 -5.22 5.45
C PHE A 9 9.11 -5.99 4.77
N HIS A 10 10.36 -5.61 5.03
CA HIS A 10 11.54 -6.28 4.47
C HIS A 10 12.21 -7.16 5.53
N GLU A 11 12.41 -8.43 5.23
CA GLU A 11 13.16 -9.35 6.06
C GLU A 11 14.65 -9.41 5.66
N LEU A 12 15.51 -9.75 6.61
CA LEU A 12 16.94 -9.99 6.39
C LEU A 12 17.22 -11.06 5.33
N SER A 13 16.30 -12.01 5.15
CA SER A 13 16.37 -13.07 4.14
C SER A 13 16.25 -12.56 2.69
N GLY A 14 15.89 -11.29 2.50
CA GLY A 14 15.53 -10.70 1.20
C GLY A 14 14.07 -10.90 0.81
N LYS A 15 13.27 -11.59 1.65
CA LYS A 15 11.82 -11.67 1.47
C LYS A 15 11.17 -10.35 1.87
N SER A 16 10.16 -9.93 1.12
CA SER A 16 9.33 -8.77 1.48
C SER A 16 7.84 -9.14 1.47
N VAL A 17 7.10 -8.57 2.41
CA VAL A 17 5.63 -8.64 2.47
C VAL A 17 5.08 -7.25 2.21
N VAL A 18 4.22 -7.13 1.21
CA VAL A 18 3.59 -5.87 0.83
C VAL A 18 2.11 -5.93 1.18
N LYS A 19 1.64 -4.92 1.91
CA LYS A 19 0.23 -4.68 2.17
C LYS A 19 -0.17 -3.36 1.52
N ARG A 20 -1.08 -3.42 0.54
CA ARG A 20 -1.46 -2.27 -0.27
C ARG A 20 -2.76 -1.63 0.21
N GLU A 21 -2.90 -0.34 -0.11
CA GLU A 21 -4.12 0.45 0.07
C GLU A 21 -4.70 0.41 1.49
N ILE A 22 -3.82 0.41 2.49
CA ILE A 22 -4.20 0.51 3.90
C ILE A 22 -4.75 1.90 4.20
N ILE A 23 -6.00 1.95 4.65
CA ILE A 23 -6.59 3.17 5.22
C ILE A 23 -6.04 3.35 6.63
N SER A 24 -5.50 4.54 6.90
CA SER A 24 -5.07 4.91 8.25
C SER A 24 -5.28 6.40 8.52
N ASP A 25 -5.67 6.71 9.75
CA ASP A 25 -5.67 8.07 10.32
C ASP A 25 -4.45 8.33 11.21
N LYS A 26 -3.52 7.37 11.32
CA LYS A 26 -2.31 7.49 12.14
C LYS A 26 -1.26 8.34 11.45
N ASP A 27 -0.29 8.78 12.25
CA ASP A 27 0.96 9.36 11.76
C ASP A 27 1.68 8.37 10.83
N PRO A 28 2.31 8.81 9.71
CA PRO A 28 3.01 7.94 8.77
C PRO A 28 3.99 6.94 9.41
N PHE A 29 4.67 7.31 10.50
CA PHE A 29 5.59 6.41 11.21
C PHE A 29 4.91 5.28 11.97
N LYS A 30 3.57 5.32 12.12
CA LYS A 30 2.75 4.32 12.82
C LYS A 30 1.75 3.59 11.93
N VAL A 31 1.64 3.94 10.66
CA VAL A 31 0.69 3.29 9.71
C VAL A 31 0.92 1.78 9.60
N TRP A 32 2.16 1.32 9.75
CA TRP A 32 2.49 -0.11 9.72
C TRP A 32 1.73 -0.94 10.77
N GLU A 33 1.28 -0.31 11.87
CA GLU A 33 0.44 -0.97 12.87
C GLU A 33 -0.91 -1.38 12.29
N ASP A 34 -1.50 -0.54 11.43
CA ASP A 34 -2.81 -0.80 10.79
C ASP A 34 -2.69 -1.78 9.62
N ALA A 35 -1.47 -1.98 9.09
CA ALA A 35 -1.18 -3.05 8.14
C ALA A 35 -1.14 -4.44 8.82
N CYS A 36 -0.95 -4.49 10.14
CA CYS A 36 -0.94 -5.72 10.92
C CYS A 36 -2.35 -6.04 11.44
N VAL A 37 -2.74 -7.31 11.41
CA VAL A 37 -3.92 -7.79 12.15
C VAL A 37 -3.64 -7.80 13.65
N SER A 38 -2.41 -8.17 14.02
CA SER A 38 -1.90 -8.06 15.38
C SER A 38 -0.37 -8.00 15.35
N PHE A 39 0.21 -7.42 16.38
CA PHE A 39 1.67 -7.36 16.53
C PHE A 39 2.05 -7.46 18.00
N THR A 40 3.22 -8.06 18.25
CA THR A 40 3.85 -8.10 19.58
C THR A 40 5.29 -7.58 19.47
N ASN A 41 6.06 -7.75 20.54
CA ASN A 41 7.50 -7.49 20.51
C ASN A 41 8.26 -8.51 19.64
N ASP A 42 7.68 -9.67 19.37
CA ASP A 42 8.37 -10.78 18.69
C ASP A 42 7.85 -11.01 17.27
N VAL A 43 6.57 -10.75 17.01
CA VAL A 43 5.95 -11.10 15.72
C VAL A 43 5.03 -10.02 15.17
N PHE A 44 4.96 -9.95 13.84
CA PHE A 44 3.94 -9.23 13.08
C PHE A 44 3.04 -10.23 12.37
N ASN A 45 1.74 -10.16 12.61
CA ASN A 45 0.76 -10.98 11.91
C ASN A 45 0.05 -10.11 10.88
N ILE A 46 0.30 -10.40 9.61
CA ILE A 46 -0.19 -9.63 8.48
C ILE A 46 -1.12 -10.52 7.67
N ARG A 47 -2.35 -10.06 7.45
CA ARG A 47 -3.27 -10.71 6.52
C ARG A 47 -3.05 -10.09 5.15
N VAL A 48 -2.51 -10.85 4.19
CA VAL A 48 -2.15 -10.30 2.87
C VAL A 48 -3.40 -10.18 2.01
N ASN A 49 -4.24 -11.21 1.98
CA ASN A 49 -5.55 -11.25 1.33
C ASN A 49 -6.57 -12.00 2.23
N GLU A 50 -7.76 -12.34 1.71
CA GLU A 50 -8.80 -12.95 2.56
C GLU A 50 -8.40 -14.31 3.13
N GLU A 51 -7.55 -15.08 2.47
CA GLU A 51 -7.21 -16.46 2.86
C GLU A 51 -5.78 -16.60 3.40
N ASP A 52 -4.87 -15.69 3.02
CA ASP A 52 -3.45 -15.78 3.33
C ASP A 52 -3.04 -14.90 4.51
N PHE A 53 -2.47 -15.55 5.52
CA PHE A 53 -1.87 -14.94 6.69
C PHE A 53 -0.37 -15.19 6.71
N VAL A 54 0.41 -14.14 6.93
CA VAL A 54 1.86 -14.20 7.06
C VAL A 54 2.25 -13.70 8.44
N THR A 55 2.93 -14.55 9.20
CA THR A 55 3.59 -14.18 10.45
C THR A 55 5.07 -13.92 10.16
N LEU A 56 5.53 -12.72 10.46
CA LEU A 56 6.94 -12.34 10.38
C LEU A 56 7.53 -12.29 11.79
N ASN A 57 8.74 -12.80 11.95
CA ASN A 57 9.48 -12.59 13.19
C ASN A 57 10.08 -11.17 13.15
N ARG A 58 9.68 -10.33 14.10
CA ARG A 58 10.07 -8.91 14.17
C ARG A 58 11.58 -8.73 14.22
N ARG A 59 12.33 -9.67 14.81
CA ARG A 59 13.79 -9.64 14.86
C ARG A 59 14.44 -9.70 13.48
N PHE A 60 13.77 -10.29 12.50
CA PHE A 60 14.27 -10.40 11.13
C PHE A 60 13.75 -9.31 10.21
N VAL A 61 12.79 -8.49 10.64
CA VAL A 61 12.32 -7.33 9.87
C VAL A 61 13.32 -6.20 10.01
N VAL A 62 14.03 -5.90 8.92
CA VAL A 62 15.13 -4.91 8.90
C VAL A 62 14.66 -3.52 8.50
N ARG A 63 13.54 -3.42 7.77
CA ARG A 63 12.98 -2.14 7.31
C ARG A 63 11.49 -2.26 7.10
N VAL A 64 10.76 -1.20 7.43
CA VAL A 64 9.35 -1.04 7.06
C VAL A 64 9.22 0.26 6.28
N ASP A 65 8.81 0.15 5.02
CA ASP A 65 8.57 1.29 4.15
C ASP A 65 7.07 1.61 4.16
N VAL A 66 6.72 2.88 4.34
CA VAL A 66 5.35 3.39 4.28
C VAL A 66 5.28 4.44 3.18
N GLN A 67 4.41 4.22 2.21
CA GLN A 67 4.22 5.14 1.09
C GLN A 67 2.75 5.57 1.03
N GLU A 68 2.50 6.87 1.12
CA GLU A 68 1.16 7.42 0.85
C GLU A 68 0.82 7.23 -0.63
N VAL A 69 -0.39 6.75 -0.91
CA VAL A 69 -0.90 6.49 -2.24
C VAL A 69 -2.28 7.12 -2.42
N ASP A 70 -2.66 7.37 -3.66
CA ASP A 70 -4.01 7.81 -3.99
C ASP A 70 -5.03 6.73 -3.58
N GLY A 71 -6.20 7.17 -3.10
CA GLY A 71 -7.28 6.26 -2.79
C GLY A 71 -7.88 5.60 -4.04
N PRO A 72 -8.66 4.52 -3.90
CA PRO A 72 -9.28 3.82 -5.03
C PRO A 72 -10.19 4.72 -5.88
N VAL A 73 -10.83 5.71 -5.27
CA VAL A 73 -11.68 6.70 -5.96
C VAL A 73 -10.83 7.68 -6.76
N ASP A 74 -9.78 8.22 -6.16
CA ASP A 74 -8.87 9.16 -6.81
C ASP A 74 -8.13 8.51 -7.98
N LYS A 75 -7.73 7.24 -7.84
CA LYS A 75 -7.15 6.44 -8.93
C LYS A 75 -8.09 6.30 -10.12
N LYS A 76 -9.40 6.14 -9.87
CA LYS A 76 -10.40 6.04 -10.96
C LYS A 76 -10.58 7.37 -11.68
N ILE A 77 -10.60 8.48 -10.95
CA ILE A 77 -10.72 9.82 -11.53
C ILE A 77 -9.49 10.12 -12.39
N LYS A 78 -8.27 9.95 -11.85
CA LYS A 78 -7.02 10.16 -12.62
C LYS A 78 -6.96 9.32 -13.88
N ARG A 79 -7.31 8.02 -13.82
CA ARG A 79 -7.36 7.17 -15.02
C ARG A 79 -8.37 7.66 -16.05
N HIS A 80 -9.52 8.15 -15.62
CA HIS A 80 -10.51 8.71 -16.54
C HIS A 80 -9.97 9.97 -17.22
N ASP A 81 -9.35 10.88 -16.45
CA ASP A 81 -8.75 12.10 -16.97
C ASP A 81 -7.59 11.82 -17.94
N GLU A 82 -6.73 10.84 -17.64
CA GLU A 82 -5.65 10.39 -18.52
C GLU A 82 -6.21 9.88 -19.86
N ILE A 83 -7.25 9.04 -19.82
CA ILE A 83 -7.92 8.55 -21.03
C ILE A 83 -8.50 9.72 -21.85
N MET A 84 -9.16 10.67 -21.19
CA MET A 84 -9.72 11.84 -21.86
C MET A 84 -8.63 12.72 -22.47
N GLY A 85 -7.48 12.87 -21.80
CA GLY A 85 -6.31 13.58 -22.32
C GLY A 85 -5.74 12.92 -23.59
N VAL A 86 -5.64 11.58 -23.60
CA VAL A 86 -5.21 10.82 -24.78
C VAL A 86 -6.23 10.95 -25.92
N VAL A 87 -7.53 10.82 -25.64
CA VAL A 87 -8.59 10.98 -26.64
C VAL A 87 -8.57 12.38 -27.26
N ASN A 88 -8.40 13.43 -26.45
CA ASN A 88 -8.28 14.79 -26.95
C ASN A 88 -7.02 14.97 -27.81
N THR A 89 -5.90 14.36 -27.42
CA THR A 89 -4.65 14.41 -28.19
C THR A 89 -4.80 13.70 -29.54
N LEU A 90 -5.43 12.52 -29.56
CA LEU A 90 -5.73 11.78 -30.79
C LEU A 90 -6.72 12.53 -31.69
N SER A 91 -7.74 13.16 -31.11
CA SER A 91 -8.73 13.96 -31.85
C SER A 91 -8.09 15.19 -32.50
N ASN A 92 -7.13 15.82 -31.83
CA ASN A 92 -6.34 16.93 -32.37
C ASN A 92 -5.30 16.48 -33.42
N MET A 93 -5.02 15.19 -33.54
CA MET A 93 -4.12 14.62 -34.56
C MET A 93 -4.86 14.17 -35.84
N GLY A 94 -6.19 14.35 -35.92
CA GLY A 94 -6.95 14.27 -37.18
C GLY A 94 -7.07 12.88 -37.80
N PHE A 95 -7.61 11.91 -37.05
CA PHE A 95 -8.24 10.71 -37.63
C PHE A 95 -9.73 10.93 -37.86
#